data_AF-C2XWY6-F1
#
_entry.id   AF-C2XWY6-F1
#
_cell.length_a   1.000
_cell.length_b   1.000
_cell.length_c   1.000
_cell.angle_alpha   90.00
_cell.angle_beta   90.00
_cell.angle_gamma   90.00
#
_symmetry.space_group_name_H-M   'P 1'
#
loop_
_entity.id
_entity.type
_entity.pdbx_description
1 polymer ?
#
loop_
_entity_poly.entity_id
_entity_poly.type
_entity_poly.pdbx_seq_one_letter_code
_entity_poly.pdbx_strand_id
1 'polypeptide(L)' 'MGHLIATVEYNGTEYYYDAHIIDGIFGSGKGEEFKRKDRGSYIPLWMPVNELENVNIKPYEVVGSIFDYYIR' A
#
# COMPACT_ATOMS: atom_id res chain seq x y z
N MET A 1 2.71 -15.27 2.22
CA MET A 1 2.03 -14.09 2.78
C MET A 1 3.03 -13.45 3.72
N GLY A 2 3.21 -12.13 3.67
CA GLY A 2 3.97 -11.43 4.70
C GLY A 2 3.25 -11.45 6.06
N HIS A 3 3.89 -10.87 7.05
CA HIS A 3 3.34 -10.49 8.34
C HIS A 3 2.25 -9.43 8.21
N LEU A 4 1.22 -9.57 9.04
CA LEU A 4 0.21 -8.53 9.22
C LEU A 4 0.85 -7.34 9.93
N ILE A 5 0.76 -6.17 9.31
CA ILE A 5 1.25 -4.89 9.84
C ILE A 5 0.13 -4.17 10.59
N ALA A 6 -1.07 -4.11 10.00
CA ALA A 6 -2.20 -3.38 10.57
C ALA A 6 -3.55 -3.97 10.17
N THR A 7 -4.50 -3.88 11.08
CA THR A 7 -5.94 -4.04 10.81
C THR A 7 -6.62 -2.72 11.16
N VAL A 8 -7.32 -2.13 10.19
CA VAL A 8 -7.87 -0.77 10.29
C VAL A 8 -9.33 -0.75 9.88
N GLU A 9 -10.17 0.00 10.60
CA GLU A 9 -11.56 0.24 10.21
C GLU A 9 -11.66 1.53 9.38
N TYR A 10 -11.74 1.39 8.06
CA TYR A 10 -11.87 2.50 7.12
C TYR A 10 -12.78 2.15 5.94
N ASN A 11 -14.04 2.57 6.00
CA ASN A 11 -15.10 2.15 5.07
C ASN A 11 -15.27 0.62 4.98
N GLY A 12 -14.96 -0.07 6.09
CA GLY A 12 -14.86 -1.52 6.21
C GLY A 12 -13.52 -1.92 6.84
N THR A 13 -13.38 -3.20 7.19
CA THR A 13 -12.14 -3.72 7.76
C THR A 13 -11.09 -3.92 6.67
N GLU A 14 -9.98 -3.20 6.75
CA GLU A 14 -8.83 -3.30 5.87
C GLU A 14 -7.67 -4.01 6.60
N TYR A 15 -6.93 -4.85 5.88
CA TYR A 15 -5.79 -5.61 6.40
C TYR A 15 -4.55 -5.32 5.55
N TYR A 16 -3.48 -4.90 6.21
CA TYR A 16 -2.23 -4.49 5.57
C TYR A 16 -1.13 -5.48 5.92
N TYR A 17 -0.45 -6.02 4.90
CA TYR A 17 0.62 -7.00 5.04
C TYR A 17 1.89 -6.50 4.37
N ASP A 18 3.05 -6.90 4.87
CA ASP A 18 4.29 -6.69 4.12
C ASP A 18 4.34 -7.60 2.88
N ALA A 19 5.14 -7.15 1.91
CA ALA A 19 5.45 -7.92 0.73
C ALA A 19 6.86 -7.55 0.23
N HIS A 20 7.50 -8.52 -0.40
CA HIS A 20 8.78 -8.33 -1.09
C HIS A 20 8.58 -8.49 -2.59
N ILE A 21 9.25 -7.65 -3.36
CA ILE A 21 9.32 -7.80 -4.81
C ILE A 21 10.26 -8.97 -5.09
N ILE A 22 9.71 -10.02 -5.69
CA ILE A 22 10.49 -11.21 -6.07
C ILE A 22 11.03 -11.12 -7.49
N ASP A 23 10.23 -10.55 -8.40
CA ASP A 23 10.54 -10.35 -9.83
C ASP A 23 9.41 -9.51 -10.48
N GLY A 24 9.60 -9.12 -11.74
CA GLY A 24 8.58 -8.52 -12.59
C GLY A 24 8.67 -6.99 -12.70
N ILE A 25 7.99 -6.45 -13.72
CA ILE A 25 7.85 -5.01 -13.94
C ILE A 25 6.40 -4.65 -13.63
N PHE A 26 6.18 -3.63 -12.80
CA PHE A 26 4.83 -3.19 -12.47
C PHE A 26 4.05 -2.81 -13.74
N GLY A 27 2.80 -3.27 -13.85
CA GLY A 27 1.94 -3.00 -15.02
C GLY A 27 2.28 -3.82 -16.26
N SER A 28 3.27 -4.72 -16.21
CA SER A 28 3.56 -5.66 -17.30
C SER A 28 2.78 -6.98 -17.19
N GLY A 29 1.82 -7.06 -16.28
CA GLY A 29 0.97 -8.23 -16.11
C GLY A 29 0.10 -8.46 -17.34
N LYS A 30 -0.17 -9.73 -17.67
CA LYS A 30 -1.07 -10.11 -18.78
C LYS A 30 -2.53 -10.31 -18.34
N GLY A 31 -2.80 -10.18 -17.04
CA GLY A 31 -4.16 -10.29 -16.48
C GLY A 31 -5.01 -9.08 -16.86
N GLU A 32 -6.33 -9.26 -16.89
CA GLU A 32 -7.25 -8.15 -17.06
C GLU A 32 -7.17 -7.20 -15.85
N GLU A 33 -6.78 -5.96 -16.11
CA GLU A 33 -6.80 -4.90 -15.10
C GLU A 33 -8.18 -4.27 -14.99
N PHE A 34 -8.56 -3.88 -13.77
CA PHE A 34 -9.83 -3.22 -13.52
C PHE A 34 -9.81 -1.79 -14.05
N LYS A 35 -10.55 -1.52 -15.14
CA LYS A 35 -10.56 -0.23 -15.84
C LYS A 35 -11.83 0.58 -15.55
N ARG A 36 -12.02 1.04 -14.30
CA ARG A 36 -13.06 2.04 -14.00
C ARG A 36 -12.52 3.46 -14.16
N LYS A 37 -12.69 4.01 -15.37
CA LYS A 37 -12.19 5.35 -15.76
C LYS A 37 -12.88 6.51 -15.03
N ASP A 38 -14.03 6.27 -14.42
CA ASP A 38 -14.87 7.28 -13.74
C ASP A 38 -14.43 7.61 -12.30
N ARG A 39 -13.45 6.86 -11.74
CA ARG A 39 -13.01 7.03 -10.33
C ARG A 39 -11.60 7.62 -10.18
N GLY A 40 -11.04 8.16 -11.26
CA GLY A 40 -9.69 8.73 -11.29
C GLY A 40 -8.64 7.78 -11.88
N SER A 41 -7.38 8.20 -11.85
CA SER A 41 -6.22 7.39 -12.25
C SER A 41 -5.52 6.82 -11.04
N TYR A 42 -5.18 5.53 -11.10
CA TYR A 42 -4.29 4.89 -10.14
C TYR A 42 -2.86 4.94 -10.68
N ILE A 43 -1.96 5.57 -9.92
CA ILE A 43 -0.53 5.61 -10.23
C ILE A 43 0.20 4.89 -9.09
N PRO A 44 0.83 3.74 -9.34
CA PRO A 44 1.66 3.07 -8.34
C PRO A 44 2.88 3.96 -8.02
N LEU A 45 3.22 4.08 -6.74
CA LEU A 45 4.41 4.80 -6.29
C LEU A 45 5.25 3.92 -5.38
N TRP A 46 6.54 3.83 -5.68
CA TRP A 46 7.54 3.31 -4.76
C TRP A 46 8.15 4.50 -4.03
N MET A 47 8.14 4.46 -2.71
CA MET A 47 8.74 5.51 -1.90
C MET A 47 9.40 4.95 -0.64
N PRO A 48 10.46 5.60 -0.14
CA PRO A 48 11.06 5.28 1.15
C PRO A 48 10.04 5.35 2.30
N VAL A 49 10.11 4.43 3.25
CA VAL A 49 9.19 4.38 4.40
C VAL A 49 9.26 5.67 5.24
N ASN A 50 10.46 6.23 5.42
CA ASN A 50 10.66 7.51 6.12
C ASN A 50 10.07 8.73 5.40
N GLU A 51 9.62 8.61 4.15
CA GLU A 51 8.94 9.68 3.44
C GLU A 51 7.41 9.62 3.58
N LEU A 52 6.85 8.57 4.19
CA LEU A 52 5.39 8.39 4.32
C LEU A 52 4.72 9.52 5.11
N GLU A 53 5.42 10.18 6.03
CA GLU A 53 4.88 11.34 6.77
C GLU A 53 4.70 12.59 5.88
N ASN A 54 5.39 12.65 4.74
CA ASN A 54 5.35 13.80 3.84
C ASN A 54 4.22 13.71 2.80
N VAL A 55 3.45 12.64 2.82
CA VAL A 55 2.35 12.39 1.89
C VAL A 55 1.04 12.13 2.63
N ASN A 56 -0.06 12.55 2.02
CA ASN A 56 -1.39 12.40 2.60
C ASN A 56 -1.91 10.97 2.43
N ILE A 57 -1.44 10.06 3.29
CA ILE A 57 -1.83 8.65 3.27
C ILE A 57 -3.13 8.44 4.03
N LYS A 58 -4.03 7.63 3.47
CA LYS A 58 -5.27 7.22 4.11
C LYS A 58 -5.32 5.68 4.13
N PRO A 59 -5.71 5.05 5.24
CA PRO A 59 -5.97 5.65 6.56
C PRO A 59 -4.69 6.17 7.21
N TYR A 60 -4.78 7.28 7.96
CA TYR A 60 -3.59 7.90 8.57
C TYR A 60 -2.89 7.00 9.58
N GLU A 61 -3.65 6.16 10.30
CA GLU A 61 -3.13 5.28 11.33
C GLU A 61 -2.19 4.19 10.81
N VAL A 62 -2.32 3.81 9.52
CA VAL A 62 -1.46 2.80 8.89
C VAL A 62 0.01 3.24 8.89
N VAL A 63 0.27 4.54 8.74
CA VAL A 63 1.63 5.08 8.70
C VAL A 63 2.38 4.80 9.99
N GLY A 64 1.72 4.97 11.14
CA GLY A 64 2.29 4.64 12.45
C GLY A 64 2.64 3.16 12.56
N SER A 65 1.74 2.26 12.13
CA SER A 65 1.99 0.82 12.16
C SER A 65 3.15 0.39 11.26
N ILE A 66 3.31 1.03 10.09
CA ILE A 66 4.45 0.78 9.20
C ILE A 66 5.76 1.22 9.87
N PHE A 67 5.79 2.39 10.52
CA PHE A 67 6.99 2.85 11.22
C PHE A 67 7.38 1.96 12.38
N ASP A 68 6.41 1.55 13.20
CA ASP A 68 6.64 0.64 14.33
C ASP A 68 7.21 -0.72 13.87
N TYR A 69 6.87 -1.15 12.66
CA TYR A 69 7.33 -2.40 12.08
C TYR A 69 8.73 -2.30 11.47
N TYR A 70 9.05 -1.22 10.73
CA TYR A 70 10.30 -1.12 9.95
C TYR A 70 11.40 -0.23 10.54
N ILE A 71 11.07 0.76 11.37
CA ILE A 71 12.01 1.83 11.78
C ILE A 71 12.34 1.76 13.29
N ARG A 72 12.16 0.59 13.92
CA ARG A 72 12.70 0.36 15.27
C ARG A 72 14.23 0.38 15.32
#